data_AF-A0AAV5FC24-F1
#
_entry.id   AF-A0AAV5FC24-F1
#
_cell.length_a   1.000
_cell.length_b   1.000
_cell.length_c   1.000
_cell.angle_alpha   90.00
_cell.angle_beta   90.00
_cell.angle_gamma   90.00
#
_symmetry.space_group_name_H-M   'P 1'
#
loop_
_entity.id
_entity.type
_entity.pdbx_description
1 polymer ?
#
loop_
_entity_poly.entity_id
_entity_poly.type
_entity_poly.pdbx_seq_one_letter_code
_entity_poly.pdbx_strand_id
1 'polypeptide(L)'
;MAIPPRITTGGGRRQRPLPLPLKRALLAAVAAAAAVSVVCVLSFTDTLAYLGFQPREVDKRDGNRRYLYWGGRVDCPGKHCGTCAGLGHQESSLRCALEEALFLDRVLVMPSRMCLSSVHNTKGILHPSNATSEQRWETDSCAMESLYDIDLISRTVPVILDNPRSWYEIVSRSTKLGKDGVMHVQGVSRAELKQNPHYSGALLINRTASPLAW
;
A
#
# COMPACT_ATOMS: atom_id res chain seq x y z
N MET A 1 90.39 13.45 39.20
CA MET A 1 91.01 12.17 39.61
C MET A 1 89.88 11.25 40.09
N ALA A 2 89.99 9.92 39.88
CA ALA A 2 88.98 8.87 40.20
C ALA A 2 87.59 9.02 39.50
N ILE A 3 86.91 8.04 38.87
CA ILE A 3 86.93 6.55 38.78
C ILE A 3 86.11 5.81 39.86
N PRO A 4 85.08 4.97 39.53
CA PRO A 4 84.19 4.91 38.35
C PRO A 4 82.69 5.17 38.76
N PRO A 5 81.69 4.25 38.97
CA PRO A 5 81.40 2.86 38.55
C PRO A 5 80.02 2.60 37.84
N ARG A 6 80.00 1.64 36.89
CA ARG A 6 79.10 0.45 36.71
C ARG A 6 77.71 0.43 37.45
N ILE A 7 76.54 0.14 36.83
CA ILE A 7 76.07 -1.21 36.41
C ILE A 7 74.80 -1.22 35.49
N THR A 8 74.88 -2.00 34.40
CA THR A 8 73.89 -2.79 33.59
C THR A 8 72.42 -2.40 33.24
N THR A 9 72.12 -2.55 31.93
CA THR A 9 70.96 -3.23 31.26
C THR A 9 69.51 -2.70 31.32
N GLY A 10 68.89 -2.65 30.12
CA GLY A 10 67.42 -2.51 29.91
C GLY A 10 66.99 -2.77 28.45
N GLY A 11 66.99 -4.04 28.01
CA GLY A 11 66.83 -4.41 26.59
C GLY A 11 65.39 -4.44 26.06
N GLY A 12 64.88 -3.31 25.55
CA GLY A 12 63.53 -3.19 24.96
C GLY A 12 63.37 -3.78 23.55
N ARG A 13 63.27 -5.11 23.42
CA ARG A 13 63.08 -5.81 22.13
C ARG A 13 61.67 -5.58 21.56
N ARG A 14 61.50 -4.58 20.69
CA ARG A 14 60.25 -4.33 19.93
C ARG A 14 59.79 -5.59 19.19
N GLN A 15 58.74 -6.24 19.67
CA GLN A 15 58.07 -7.30 18.93
C GLN A 15 57.28 -6.68 17.77
N ARG A 16 57.64 -7.00 16.53
CA ARG A 16 56.72 -6.84 15.39
C ARG A 16 55.63 -7.92 15.52
N PRO A 17 54.34 -7.60 15.29
CA PRO A 17 53.31 -8.63 15.19
C PRO A 17 53.69 -9.65 14.12
N LEU A 18 53.63 -10.94 14.48
CA LEU A 18 53.83 -12.01 13.52
C LEU A 18 52.63 -12.00 12.55
N PRO A 19 52.83 -12.07 11.21
CA PRO A 19 51.72 -12.06 10.28
C PRO A 19 50.78 -13.24 10.56
N LEU A 20 49.50 -12.96 10.74
CA LEU A 20 48.48 -14.00 10.88
C LEU A 20 48.54 -14.93 9.65
N PRO A 21 48.51 -16.27 9.84
CA PRO A 21 48.59 -17.19 8.72
C PRO A 21 47.43 -16.91 7.77
N LEU A 22 47.71 -16.83 6.47
CA LEU A 22 46.82 -16.28 5.43
C LEU A 22 45.37 -16.79 5.51
N LYS A 23 45.18 -18.07 5.86
CA LYS A 23 43.86 -18.70 6.05
C LYS A 23 43.02 -18.04 7.17
N ARG A 24 43.64 -17.62 8.29
CA ARG A 24 42.95 -16.90 9.38
C ARG A 24 42.62 -15.45 8.99
N ALA A 25 43.50 -14.79 8.25
CA ALA A 25 43.22 -13.45 7.72
C ALA A 25 42.05 -13.47 6.71
N LEU A 26 42.03 -14.47 5.81
CA LEU A 26 40.95 -14.69 4.86
C LEU A 26 39.61 -14.96 5.56
N LEU A 27 39.59 -15.86 6.57
CA LEU A 27 38.39 -16.15 7.37
C LEU A 27 37.86 -14.91 8.10
N ALA A 28 38.75 -14.08 8.68
CA ALA A 28 38.36 -12.83 9.32
C ALA A 28 37.76 -11.82 8.32
N ALA A 29 38.34 -11.71 7.12
CA ALA A 29 37.83 -10.84 6.05
C ALA A 29 36.44 -11.29 5.55
N VAL A 30 36.24 -12.60 5.36
CA VAL A 30 34.93 -13.17 4.97
C VAL A 30 33.88 -12.95 6.07
N ALA A 31 34.24 -13.17 7.34
CA ALA A 31 33.33 -12.92 8.46
C ALA A 31 32.95 -11.43 8.58
N ALA A 32 33.91 -10.52 8.40
CA ALA A 32 33.65 -9.08 8.39
C ALA A 32 32.76 -8.66 7.21
N ALA A 33 33.01 -9.17 6.00
CA ALA A 33 32.18 -8.89 4.83
C ALA A 33 30.73 -9.41 5.01
N ALA A 34 30.56 -10.60 5.58
CA ALA A 34 29.24 -11.14 5.91
C ALA A 34 28.51 -10.28 6.97
N ALA A 35 29.20 -9.88 8.03
CA ALA A 35 28.63 -9.01 9.06
C ALA A 35 28.21 -7.63 8.51
N VAL A 36 29.04 -7.00 7.68
CA VAL A 36 28.70 -5.74 6.99
C VAL A 36 27.50 -5.94 6.06
N SER A 37 27.46 -7.04 5.29
CA SER A 37 26.30 -7.34 4.42
C SER A 37 24.99 -7.48 5.20
N VAL A 38 25.03 -8.12 6.38
CA VAL A 38 23.85 -8.26 7.25
C VAL A 38 23.42 -6.89 7.81
N VAL A 39 24.37 -6.09 8.33
CA VAL A 39 24.07 -4.74 8.85
C VAL A 39 23.51 -3.83 7.76
N CYS A 40 24.04 -3.89 6.53
CA CYS A 40 23.50 -3.16 5.39
C CYS A 40 22.06 -3.59 5.07
N VAL A 41 21.77 -4.90 4.96
CA VAL A 41 20.41 -5.39 4.67
C VAL A 41 19.41 -4.93 5.75
N LEU A 42 19.77 -5.04 7.03
CA LEU A 42 18.92 -4.57 8.14
C LEU A 42 18.70 -3.05 8.10
N SER A 43 19.76 -2.28 7.83
CA SER A 43 19.67 -0.82 7.71
C SER A 43 18.79 -0.38 6.52
N PHE A 44 18.83 -1.13 5.41
CA PHE A 44 17.94 -0.89 4.26
C PHE A 44 16.48 -1.23 4.59
N THR A 45 16.19 -2.29 5.34
CA THR A 45 14.81 -2.60 5.77
C THR A 45 14.26 -1.55 6.74
N ASP A 46 15.06 -1.07 7.69
CA ASP A 46 14.65 -0.02 8.63
C ASP A 46 14.42 1.31 7.90
N THR A 47 15.28 1.66 6.94
CA THR A 47 15.12 2.88 6.12
C THR A 47 13.86 2.83 5.26
N LEU A 48 13.54 1.67 4.67
CA LEU A 48 12.30 1.48 3.90
C LEU A 48 11.05 1.59 4.78
N ALA A 49 11.08 0.98 5.97
CA ALA A 49 9.99 1.08 6.95
C ALA A 49 9.78 2.54 7.42
N TYR A 50 10.86 3.30 7.64
CA TYR A 50 10.78 4.72 8.05
C TYR A 50 10.27 5.64 6.92
N LEU A 51 10.43 5.23 5.65
CA LEU A 51 9.90 5.91 4.47
C LEU A 51 8.46 5.48 4.11
N GLY A 52 7.78 4.71 4.97
CA GLY A 52 6.44 4.20 4.71
C GLY A 52 6.38 3.04 3.70
N PHE A 53 7.49 2.69 3.04
CA PHE A 53 7.61 1.55 2.16
C PHE A 53 7.80 0.24 2.94
N GLN A 54 6.81 -0.10 3.78
CA GLN A 54 6.54 -1.50 4.09
C GLN A 54 6.23 -2.22 2.78
N PRO A 55 7.02 -3.21 2.33
CA PRO A 55 6.59 -4.09 1.27
C PRO A 55 5.36 -4.84 1.80
N ARG A 56 4.16 -4.57 1.26
CA ARG A 56 2.90 -5.17 1.72
C ARG A 56 3.08 -6.68 1.88
N GLU A 57 3.23 -7.16 3.12
CA GLU A 57 3.02 -8.56 3.40
C GLU A 57 1.52 -8.78 3.31
N VAL A 58 1.07 -9.14 2.11
CA VAL A 58 -0.27 -9.67 1.86
C VAL A 58 -0.41 -10.90 2.74
N ASP A 59 -1.03 -10.72 3.91
CA ASP A 59 -1.08 -11.74 4.96
C ASP A 59 -1.52 -13.07 4.37
N LYS A 60 -0.63 -14.08 4.48
CA LYS A 60 -0.66 -15.33 3.71
C LYS A 60 -1.81 -16.27 4.07
N ARG A 61 -2.77 -15.80 4.89
CA ARG A 61 -4.12 -16.38 5.08
C ARG A 61 -5.02 -16.27 3.83
N ASP A 62 -4.57 -15.64 2.74
CA ASP A 62 -5.36 -15.24 1.58
C ASP A 62 -5.78 -16.37 0.59
N GLY A 63 -6.24 -17.52 1.12
CA GLY A 63 -6.94 -18.51 0.31
C GLY A 63 -8.41 -18.13 0.03
N ASN A 64 -9.05 -17.52 1.04
CA ASN A 64 -10.51 -17.41 1.17
C ASN A 64 -11.01 -15.95 1.35
N ARG A 65 -10.18 -14.92 1.10
CA ARG A 65 -10.69 -13.55 1.14
C ARG A 65 -11.68 -13.32 0.00
N ARG A 66 -12.72 -12.55 0.31
CA ARG A 66 -13.76 -12.12 -0.61
C ARG A 66 -13.81 -10.61 -0.63
N TYR A 67 -14.26 -10.06 -1.75
CA TYR A 67 -14.07 -8.67 -2.11
C TYR A 67 -15.42 -7.96 -2.28
N LEU A 68 -15.47 -6.68 -1.92
CA LEU A 68 -16.54 -5.75 -2.24
C LEU A 68 -15.93 -4.62 -3.06
N TYR A 69 -16.35 -4.45 -4.31
CA TYR A 69 -15.91 -3.36 -5.17
C TYR A 69 -17.03 -2.34 -5.31
N TRP A 70 -16.73 -1.09 -4.93
CA TRP A 70 -17.71 0.01 -4.89
C TRP A 70 -17.82 0.79 -6.21
N GLY A 71 -17.16 0.29 -7.27
CA GLY A 71 -16.93 1.01 -8.52
C GLY A 71 -15.66 1.87 -8.46
N GLY A 72 -15.02 2.07 -9.62
CA GLY A 72 -13.76 2.81 -9.76
C GLY A 72 -13.87 4.33 -9.56
N ARG A 73 -15.02 4.82 -9.10
CA ARG A 73 -15.31 6.22 -8.74
C ARG A 73 -16.39 6.24 -7.68
N VAL A 74 -16.12 6.78 -6.49
CA VAL A 74 -17.17 6.98 -5.47
C VAL A 74 -18.10 8.09 -5.90
N ASP A 75 -19.42 7.88 -5.85
CA ASP A 75 -20.48 8.88 -6.09
C ASP A 75 -20.30 9.78 -7.32
N CYS A 76 -19.69 9.20 -8.37
CA CYS A 76 -19.45 9.86 -9.63
C CYS A 76 -19.82 8.97 -10.82
N PRO A 77 -21.08 9.00 -11.28
CA PRO A 77 -21.47 8.36 -12.53
C PRO A 77 -20.86 9.05 -13.77
N GLY A 78 -20.25 10.23 -13.59
CA GLY A 78 -19.66 11.06 -14.62
C GLY A 78 -18.27 10.62 -15.11
N LYS A 79 -17.96 10.97 -16.37
CA LYS A 79 -16.59 10.88 -16.91
C LYS A 79 -15.66 11.96 -16.36
N HIS A 80 -16.18 13.04 -15.77
CA HIS A 80 -15.43 14.20 -15.29
C HIS A 80 -15.88 14.61 -13.88
N CYS A 81 -15.00 15.27 -13.12
CA CYS A 81 -15.30 15.68 -11.76
C CYS A 81 -16.44 16.71 -11.64
N GLY A 82 -16.65 17.53 -12.67
CA GLY A 82 -17.77 18.49 -12.74
C GLY A 82 -19.18 17.88 -12.84
N THR A 83 -19.31 16.55 -12.89
CA THR A 83 -20.60 15.85 -12.78
C THR A 83 -20.56 14.70 -11.76
N CYS A 84 -19.65 14.75 -10.79
CA CYS A 84 -19.78 13.97 -9.56
C CYS A 84 -20.70 14.69 -8.58
N ALA A 85 -21.18 13.99 -7.55
CA ALA A 85 -21.65 14.66 -6.36
C ALA A 85 -20.47 15.38 -5.64
N GLY A 86 -20.77 16.43 -4.86
CA GLY A 86 -19.75 17.21 -4.14
C GLY A 86 -18.94 16.35 -3.16
N LEU A 87 -17.77 16.83 -2.73
CA LEU A 87 -16.83 16.03 -1.93
C LEU A 87 -17.51 15.33 -0.72
N GLY A 88 -18.35 16.04 0.04
CA GLY A 88 -19.07 15.44 1.17
C GLY A 88 -20.01 14.27 0.82
N HIS A 89 -20.57 14.23 -0.40
CA HIS A 89 -21.33 13.07 -0.88
C HIS A 89 -20.39 11.90 -1.23
N GLN A 90 -19.26 12.17 -1.90
CA GLN A 90 -18.22 11.17 -2.17
C GLN A 90 -17.67 10.57 -0.86
N GLU A 91 -17.42 11.39 0.17
CA GLU A 91 -16.99 10.91 1.50
C GLU A 91 -18.09 10.12 2.24
N SER A 92 -19.35 10.54 2.14
CA SER A 92 -20.49 9.83 2.73
C SER A 92 -20.69 8.45 2.08
N SER A 93 -20.65 8.40 0.75
CA SER A 93 -20.74 7.18 -0.05
C SER A 93 -19.55 6.24 0.18
N LEU A 94 -18.35 6.77 0.41
CA LEU A 94 -17.18 6.00 0.84
C LEU A 94 -17.34 5.42 2.25
N ARG A 95 -17.93 6.18 3.19
CA ARG A 95 -18.25 5.68 4.54
C ARG A 95 -19.26 4.53 4.49
N CYS A 96 -20.26 4.61 3.62
CA CYS A 96 -21.17 3.48 3.35
C CYS A 96 -20.43 2.25 2.78
N ALA A 97 -19.49 2.45 1.86
CA ALA A 97 -18.66 1.37 1.30
C ALA A 97 -17.82 0.66 2.37
N LEU A 98 -17.19 1.43 3.26
CA LEU A 98 -16.38 0.93 4.38
C LEU A 98 -17.24 0.17 5.41
N GLU A 99 -18.42 0.68 5.75
CA GLU A 99 -19.35 0.01 6.67
C GLU A 99 -19.89 -1.28 6.07
N GLU A 100 -20.28 -1.30 4.79
CA GLU A 100 -20.80 -2.51 4.16
C GLU A 100 -19.71 -3.57 3.93
N ALA A 101 -18.46 -3.17 3.66
CA ALA A 101 -17.32 -4.09 3.62
C ALA A 101 -17.07 -4.76 4.99
N LEU A 102 -17.07 -3.96 6.07
CA LEU A 102 -16.93 -4.45 7.43
C LEU A 102 -18.11 -5.35 7.84
N PHE A 103 -19.33 -4.97 7.49
CA PHE A 103 -20.54 -5.75 7.77
C PHE A 103 -20.53 -7.10 7.03
N LEU A 104 -20.01 -7.17 5.81
CA LEU A 104 -19.97 -8.38 4.98
C LEU A 104 -18.74 -9.28 5.21
N ASP A 105 -17.78 -8.87 6.06
CA ASP A 105 -16.47 -9.53 6.22
C ASP A 105 -15.73 -9.69 4.87
N ARG A 106 -15.52 -8.54 4.21
CA ARG A 106 -14.92 -8.45 2.87
C ARG A 106 -13.84 -7.38 2.82
N VAL A 107 -12.85 -7.60 1.96
CA VAL A 107 -11.88 -6.56 1.58
C VAL A 107 -12.59 -5.55 0.69
N LEU A 108 -12.57 -4.28 1.08
CA LEU A 108 -13.03 -3.20 0.21
C LEU A 108 -12.00 -2.97 -0.90
N VAL A 109 -12.44 -3.08 -2.15
CA VAL A 109 -11.73 -2.55 -3.31
C VAL A 109 -12.21 -1.12 -3.50
N MET A 110 -11.46 -0.22 -2.89
CA MET A 110 -11.65 1.23 -2.94
C MET A 110 -11.10 1.75 -4.28
N PRO A 111 -11.72 2.75 -4.92
CA PRO A 111 -11.13 3.36 -6.11
C PRO A 111 -9.81 4.04 -5.76
N SER A 112 -8.85 4.06 -6.67
CA SER A 112 -7.53 4.68 -6.44
C SER A 112 -7.56 6.21 -6.45
N ARG A 113 -8.64 6.85 -6.91
CA ARG A 113 -8.78 8.31 -6.99
C ARG A 113 -10.19 8.80 -6.60
N MET A 114 -10.26 10.01 -6.08
CA MET A 114 -11.50 10.74 -5.74
C MET A 114 -11.46 12.17 -6.31
N CYS A 115 -12.61 12.69 -6.72
CA CYS A 115 -12.70 14.02 -7.34
C CYS A 115 -12.71 15.15 -6.31
N LEU A 116 -11.79 16.10 -6.48
CA LEU A 116 -11.84 17.39 -5.79
C LEU A 116 -12.37 18.45 -6.75
N SER A 117 -13.12 19.43 -6.25
CA SER A 117 -13.50 20.56 -7.09
C SER A 117 -12.25 21.41 -7.37
N SER A 118 -11.81 21.46 -8.63
CA SER A 118 -10.67 22.26 -9.10
C SER A 118 -10.77 23.75 -8.71
N VAL A 119 -12.00 24.24 -8.48
CA VAL A 119 -12.33 25.57 -7.96
C VAL A 119 -11.57 25.92 -6.67
N HIS A 120 -11.30 24.95 -5.79
CA HIS A 120 -10.54 25.20 -4.55
C HIS A 120 -9.05 25.51 -4.78
N ASN A 121 -8.48 25.00 -5.88
CA ASN A 121 -7.06 25.17 -6.23
C ASN A 121 -6.83 26.22 -7.33
N THR A 122 -7.90 26.64 -8.03
CA THR A 122 -7.81 27.50 -9.21
C THR A 122 -7.76 28.98 -8.84
N LYS A 123 -6.59 29.62 -9.00
CA LYS A 123 -6.43 31.09 -8.99
C LYS A 123 -7.03 31.74 -10.25
N GLY A 124 -8.34 31.56 -10.48
CA GLY A 124 -9.10 32.21 -11.54
C GLY A 124 -8.76 31.83 -13.00
N ILE A 125 -7.83 30.90 -13.23
CA ILE A 125 -7.46 30.46 -14.59
C ILE A 125 -8.48 29.42 -15.08
N LEU A 126 -9.33 29.83 -16.02
CA LEU A 126 -10.30 28.95 -16.68
C LEU A 126 -9.58 27.84 -17.47
N HIS A 127 -10.13 26.63 -17.44
CA HIS A 127 -9.51 25.42 -18.02
C HIS A 127 -9.15 25.57 -19.51
N PRO A 128 -8.05 24.93 -19.99
CA PRO A 128 -7.80 24.76 -21.42
C PRO A 128 -8.90 23.91 -22.05
N SER A 129 -9.69 24.49 -22.95
CA SER A 129 -10.84 23.83 -23.60
C SER A 129 -10.48 22.55 -24.38
N ASN A 130 -9.22 22.41 -24.79
CA ASN A 130 -8.70 21.32 -25.61
C ASN A 130 -8.20 20.09 -24.81
N ALA A 131 -8.20 20.11 -23.47
CA ALA A 131 -7.73 18.95 -22.68
C ALA A 131 -8.65 17.72 -22.83
N THR A 132 -8.10 16.50 -22.90
CA THR A 132 -8.89 15.27 -23.03
C THR A 132 -9.68 14.93 -21.75
N SER A 133 -10.62 13.98 -21.84
CA SER A 133 -11.41 13.53 -20.68
C SER A 133 -10.55 12.98 -19.54
N GLU A 134 -9.47 12.28 -19.88
CA GLU A 134 -8.55 11.66 -18.94
C GLU A 134 -7.58 12.69 -18.36
N GLN A 135 -7.08 13.64 -19.16
CA GLN A 135 -6.26 14.75 -18.66
C GLN A 135 -7.02 15.64 -17.67
N ARG A 136 -8.32 15.89 -17.89
CA ARG A 136 -9.17 16.59 -16.93
C ARG A 136 -9.33 15.77 -15.65
N TRP A 137 -9.62 14.47 -15.76
CA TRP A 137 -9.70 13.58 -14.59
C TRP A 137 -8.41 13.56 -13.77
N GLU A 138 -7.24 13.50 -14.42
CA GLU A 138 -5.93 13.57 -13.74
C GLU A 138 -5.69 14.91 -13.04
N THR A 139 -6.26 16.00 -13.54
CA THR A 139 -6.12 17.35 -12.97
C THR A 139 -7.12 17.62 -11.84
N ASP A 140 -8.34 17.08 -11.96
CA ASP A 140 -9.48 17.35 -11.08
C ASP A 140 -9.69 16.26 -9.99
N SER A 141 -8.85 15.21 -9.94
CA SER A 141 -8.92 14.16 -8.92
C SER A 141 -7.58 13.92 -8.24
N CYS A 142 -7.62 13.58 -6.95
CA CYS A 142 -6.44 13.18 -6.19
C CYS A 142 -6.39 11.66 -6.00
N ALA A 143 -5.19 11.10 -5.86
CA ALA A 143 -5.01 9.72 -5.43
C ALA A 143 -5.53 9.55 -3.98
N MET A 144 -6.18 8.42 -3.69
CA MET A 144 -6.73 8.16 -2.35
C MET A 144 -5.63 8.10 -1.28
N GLU A 145 -4.42 7.65 -1.64
CA GLU A 145 -3.22 7.62 -0.79
C GLU A 145 -2.72 9.04 -0.41
N SER A 146 -3.20 10.07 -1.12
CA SER A 146 -2.93 11.48 -0.81
C SER A 146 -4.07 12.16 -0.01
N LEU A 147 -5.20 11.47 0.17
CA LEU A 147 -6.37 11.97 0.90
C LEU A 147 -6.56 11.22 2.24
N TYR A 148 -6.20 9.94 2.29
CA TYR A 148 -6.44 9.05 3.42
C TYR A 148 -5.23 8.14 3.67
N ASP A 149 -4.91 7.94 4.94
CA ASP A 149 -3.99 6.89 5.39
C ASP A 149 -4.68 5.52 5.23
N ILE A 150 -4.39 4.85 4.12
CA ILE A 150 -4.99 3.56 3.74
C ILE A 150 -4.60 2.46 4.73
N ASP A 151 -3.41 2.53 5.33
CA ASP A 151 -2.93 1.52 6.28
C ASP A 151 -3.58 1.72 7.66
N LEU A 152 -3.86 2.97 8.07
CA LEU A 152 -4.67 3.29 9.25
C LEU A 152 -6.13 2.83 9.10
N ILE A 153 -6.75 3.06 7.93
CA ILE A 153 -8.09 2.53 7.63
C ILE A 153 -8.08 0.99 7.65
N SER A 154 -7.03 0.37 7.08
CA SER A 154 -6.86 -1.09 7.02
C SER A 154 -6.72 -1.79 8.37
N ARG A 155 -6.52 -1.05 9.47
CA ARG A 155 -6.58 -1.61 10.84
C ARG A 155 -8.00 -1.95 11.29
N THR A 156 -9.01 -1.37 10.66
CA THR A 156 -10.43 -1.53 11.01
C THR A 156 -11.23 -2.19 9.89
N VAL A 157 -11.03 -1.77 8.64
CA VAL A 157 -11.71 -2.31 7.45
C VAL A 157 -10.63 -2.65 6.42
N PRO A 158 -10.41 -3.92 6.03
CA PRO A 158 -9.36 -4.26 5.08
C PRO A 158 -9.59 -3.58 3.73
N VAL A 159 -8.64 -2.75 3.27
CA VAL A 159 -8.73 -2.00 2.00
C VAL A 159 -7.61 -2.40 1.05
N ILE A 160 -7.96 -2.57 -0.23
CA ILE A 160 -7.04 -2.41 -1.35
C ILE A 160 -7.57 -1.35 -2.31
N LEU A 161 -6.69 -0.75 -3.11
CA LEU A 161 -7.08 0.14 -4.21
C LEU A 161 -7.33 -0.65 -5.49
N ASP A 162 -7.88 0.01 -6.51
CA ASP A 162 -8.09 -0.54 -7.86
C ASP A 162 -6.93 -0.30 -8.86
N ASN A 163 -5.85 0.39 -8.45
CA ASN A 163 -4.63 0.55 -9.26
C ASN A 163 -3.53 -0.55 -9.15
N PRO A 164 -3.46 -1.46 -8.15
CA PRO A 164 -2.34 -2.37 -8.00
C PRO A 164 -2.52 -3.63 -8.86
N ARG A 165 -1.40 -4.31 -9.19
CA ARG A 165 -1.43 -5.59 -9.93
C ARG A 165 -2.34 -6.65 -9.29
N SER A 166 -2.43 -6.66 -7.96
CA SER A 166 -3.32 -7.56 -7.20
C SER A 166 -4.80 -7.41 -7.56
N TRP A 167 -5.27 -6.21 -7.95
CA TRP A 167 -6.65 -6.05 -8.43
C TRP A 167 -6.88 -6.74 -9.76
N TYR A 168 -5.95 -6.61 -10.72
CA TYR A 168 -6.00 -7.35 -11.98
C TYR A 168 -5.95 -8.87 -11.77
N GLU A 169 -5.20 -9.35 -10.77
CA GLU A 169 -5.17 -10.76 -10.39
C GLU A 169 -6.50 -11.23 -9.79
N ILE A 170 -7.14 -10.42 -8.93
CA ILE A 170 -8.48 -10.69 -8.38
C ILE A 170 -9.54 -10.73 -9.49
N VAL A 171 -9.52 -9.77 -10.43
CA VAL A 171 -10.42 -9.75 -11.61
C VAL A 171 -10.15 -10.93 -12.55
N SER A 172 -8.90 -11.35 -12.72
CA SER A 172 -8.55 -12.55 -13.47
C SER A 172 -9.03 -13.84 -12.77
N ARG A 173 -8.96 -13.91 -11.44
CA ARG A 173 -9.47 -15.05 -10.65
C ARG A 173 -11.01 -15.10 -10.70
N SER A 174 -11.69 -13.96 -10.58
CA SER A 174 -13.15 -13.91 -10.57
C SER A 174 -13.76 -14.19 -11.95
N THR A 175 -13.18 -13.66 -13.03
CA THR A 175 -13.63 -14.00 -14.40
C THR A 175 -13.46 -15.49 -14.74
N LYS A 176 -12.41 -16.15 -14.24
CA LYS A 176 -12.22 -17.61 -14.36
C LYS A 176 -13.26 -18.44 -13.60
N LEU A 177 -13.89 -17.87 -12.56
CA LEU A 177 -14.98 -18.50 -11.81
C LEU A 177 -16.37 -18.24 -12.43
N GLY A 178 -16.44 -17.48 -13.53
CA GLY A 178 -17.69 -17.27 -14.28
C GLY A 178 -18.79 -16.62 -13.42
N LYS A 179 -19.97 -17.26 -13.39
CA LYS A 179 -21.15 -16.74 -12.67
C LYS A 179 -20.93 -16.62 -11.17
N ASP A 180 -20.17 -17.54 -10.57
CA ASP A 180 -19.92 -17.58 -9.12
C ASP A 180 -18.77 -16.64 -8.70
N GLY A 181 -18.06 -16.07 -9.68
CA GLY A 181 -16.92 -15.19 -9.46
C GLY A 181 -17.28 -13.73 -9.19
N VAL A 182 -18.24 -13.15 -9.94
CA VAL A 182 -18.60 -11.73 -9.84
C VAL A 182 -20.12 -11.53 -9.81
N MET A 183 -20.65 -11.21 -8.62
CA MET A 183 -22.05 -10.84 -8.46
C MET A 183 -22.22 -9.33 -8.62
N HIS A 184 -22.96 -8.90 -9.64
CA HIS A 184 -23.38 -7.52 -9.83
C HIS A 184 -24.69 -7.27 -9.08
N VAL A 185 -24.73 -6.23 -8.25
CA VAL A 185 -25.80 -6.05 -7.27
C VAL A 185 -26.42 -4.65 -7.34
N GLN A 186 -27.74 -4.61 -7.56
CA GLN A 186 -28.60 -3.44 -7.35
C GLN A 186 -29.86 -3.85 -6.57
N GLY A 187 -30.44 -2.93 -5.78
CA GLY A 187 -31.69 -3.14 -5.03
C GLY A 187 -31.61 -4.08 -3.81
N VAL A 188 -30.63 -4.99 -3.77
CA VAL A 188 -30.44 -5.98 -2.70
C VAL A 188 -30.00 -5.33 -1.38
N SER A 189 -30.56 -5.79 -0.26
CA SER A 189 -30.21 -5.32 1.09
C SER A 189 -28.88 -5.92 1.58
N ARG A 190 -28.13 -5.19 2.42
CA ARG A 190 -26.89 -5.70 3.04
C ARG A 190 -27.11 -7.00 3.83
N ALA A 191 -28.28 -7.15 4.46
CA ALA A 191 -28.65 -8.35 5.20
C ALA A 191 -28.79 -9.57 4.26
N GLU A 192 -29.43 -9.40 3.11
CA GLU A 192 -29.54 -10.44 2.09
C GLU A 192 -28.18 -10.79 1.49
N LEU A 193 -27.31 -9.82 1.22
CA LEU A 193 -25.92 -10.08 0.78
C LEU A 193 -25.11 -10.92 1.77
N LYS A 194 -25.40 -10.80 3.08
CA LYS A 194 -24.75 -11.57 4.14
C LYS A 194 -25.36 -12.97 4.32
N GLN A 195 -26.67 -13.10 4.16
CA GLN A 195 -27.42 -14.32 4.49
C GLN A 195 -27.62 -15.26 3.30
N ASN A 196 -27.82 -14.74 2.09
CA ASN A 196 -28.08 -15.55 0.90
C ASN A 196 -26.76 -16.16 0.36
N PRO A 197 -26.60 -17.50 0.30
CA PRO A 197 -25.39 -18.16 -0.18
C PRO A 197 -24.93 -17.72 -1.58
N HIS A 198 -25.88 -17.35 -2.45
CA HIS A 198 -25.61 -16.84 -3.80
C HIS A 198 -24.73 -15.57 -3.79
N TYR A 199 -24.88 -14.71 -2.78
CA TYR A 199 -24.08 -13.50 -2.64
C TYR A 199 -22.93 -13.66 -1.65
N SER A 200 -23.18 -14.30 -0.50
CA SER A 200 -22.16 -14.45 0.55
C SER A 200 -21.01 -15.37 0.14
N GLY A 201 -21.26 -16.36 -0.73
CA GLY A 201 -20.24 -17.22 -1.33
C GLY A 201 -19.38 -16.55 -2.40
N ALA A 202 -19.90 -15.56 -3.13
CA ALA A 202 -19.25 -15.00 -4.32
C ALA A 202 -17.90 -14.34 -4.01
N LEU A 203 -16.89 -14.59 -4.87
CA LEU A 203 -15.53 -14.04 -4.68
C LEU A 203 -15.54 -12.51 -4.68
N LEU A 204 -16.24 -11.89 -5.64
CA LEU A 204 -16.38 -10.44 -5.78
C LEU A 204 -17.86 -10.05 -5.82
N ILE A 205 -18.26 -9.13 -4.95
CA ILE A 205 -19.50 -8.36 -5.09
C ILE A 205 -19.14 -7.03 -5.75
N ASN A 206 -19.77 -6.72 -6.89
CA ASN A 206 -19.72 -5.41 -7.54
C ASN A 206 -21.03 -4.68 -7.23
N ARG A 207 -20.94 -3.58 -6.47
CA ARG A 207 -22.09 -2.85 -5.91
C ARG A 207 -21.75 -1.37 -5.81
N THR A 208 -22.45 -0.52 -6.54
CA THR A 208 -22.38 0.92 -6.32
C THR A 208 -23.28 1.34 -5.16
N ALA A 209 -23.08 2.56 -4.65
CA ALA A 209 -24.07 3.22 -3.81
C ALA A 209 -25.46 3.26 -4.49
N SER A 210 -26.51 3.38 -3.67
CA SER A 210 -27.89 3.54 -4.16
C SER A 210 -28.04 4.89 -4.86
N PRO A 211 -28.64 4.96 -6.07
CA PRO A 211 -28.99 6.23 -6.71
C PRO A 211 -29.98 7.11 -5.92
N LEU A 212 -30.57 6.58 -4.83
CA LEU A 212 -31.41 7.32 -3.87
C LEU A 212 -30.61 7.92 -2.71
N ALA A 213 -29.28 7.81 -2.72
CA ALA A 213 -28.37 8.44 -1.77
C ALA A 213 -27.63 9.66 -2.36
N TRP A 214 -28.08 10.13 -3.52
CA TRP A 214 -27.50 11.23 -4.31
C TRP A 214 -28.31 12.52 -4.16
#